data_AF-A0AA47MH93-F1
#
_entry.id   AF-A0AA47MH93-F1
#
_cell.length_a   1.000
_cell.length_b   1.000
_cell.length_c   1.000
_cell.angle_alpha   90.00
_cell.angle_beta   90.00
_cell.angle_gamma   90.00
#
_symmetry.space_group_name_H-M   'P 1'
#
loop_
_entity.id
_entity.type
_entity.pdbx_description
1 polymer ?
#
loop_
_entity_poly.entity_id
_entity_poly.type
_entity_poly.pdbx_seq_one_letter_code
_entity_poly.pdbx_strand_id
1 'polypeptide(L)'
;MFAAKQSESEFQYDSKLVQGVFLHSLYQGLNEKYSYLRRDLKPHIANLSTSEEFILDLMTRVVSEEMERQIRLGQTQKNRTLTVNATQQGGKQKAAQSPAETPASVLQTQAEVLANRTAIHELTAQVSALAKSLEKALTPVLSNVETVNTPQTTSAQPSSVPRGKCKTCIAEGIVMGTHCFKCGNEGHRAVGCLATPSENWKRSLGRDHQ
;
A
#
# COMPACT_ATOMS: atom_id res chain seq x y z
N MET A 1 3.88 33.41 -3.45
CA MET A 1 3.63 33.91 -4.82
C MET A 1 4.38 33.02 -5.78
N PHE A 2 3.68 32.18 -6.55
CA PHE A 2 4.32 31.24 -7.47
C PHE A 2 4.78 31.92 -8.78
N ALA A 3 5.86 31.38 -9.35
CA ALA A 3 6.59 31.89 -10.52
C ALA A 3 5.73 32.09 -11.79
N ALA A 4 4.55 31.45 -11.88
CA ALA A 4 3.62 31.63 -13.00
C ALA A 4 3.05 33.05 -13.16
N LYS A 5 3.21 33.91 -12.13
CA LYS A 5 2.84 35.33 -12.15
C LYS A 5 4.03 36.29 -12.15
N GLN A 6 5.26 35.78 -12.28
CA GLN A 6 6.41 36.65 -12.53
C GLN A 6 6.33 37.14 -13.97
N SER A 7 6.04 38.42 -14.16
CA SER A 7 5.96 39.10 -15.45
C SER A 7 7.30 39.15 -16.22
N GLU A 8 8.37 38.55 -15.69
CA GLU A 8 9.71 38.48 -16.28
C GLU A 8 10.16 37.05 -16.65
N SER A 9 9.28 36.04 -16.61
CA SER A 9 9.65 34.71 -17.13
C SER A 9 9.43 34.64 -18.64
N GLU A 10 10.47 34.26 -19.39
CA GLU A 10 10.43 34.01 -20.85
C GLU A 10 9.37 32.98 -21.26
N PHE A 11 8.92 32.13 -20.32
CA PHE A 11 7.91 31.10 -20.53
C PHE A 11 6.72 31.29 -19.60
N GLN A 12 5.56 31.65 -20.16
CA GLN A 12 4.29 31.60 -19.44
C GLN A 12 3.72 30.18 -19.53
N TYR A 13 3.51 29.54 -18.38
CA TYR A 13 2.85 28.23 -18.33
C TYR A 13 1.34 28.40 -18.47
N ASP A 14 0.75 27.71 -19.44
CA ASP A 14 -0.71 27.62 -19.56
C ASP A 14 -1.30 26.96 -18.30
N SER A 15 -2.31 27.60 -17.71
CA SER A 15 -3.03 27.08 -16.55
C SER A 15 -3.59 25.67 -16.80
N LYS A 16 -4.07 25.39 -18.03
CA LYS A 16 -4.55 24.05 -18.40
C LYS A 16 -3.42 23.02 -18.42
N LEU A 17 -2.24 23.41 -18.88
CA LEU A 17 -1.06 22.55 -18.89
C LEU A 17 -0.64 22.22 -17.46
N VAL A 18 -0.51 23.23 -16.59
CA VAL A 18 -0.13 23.04 -15.18
C VAL A 18 -1.13 22.12 -14.47
N GLN A 19 -2.43 22.39 -14.64
CA GLN A 19 -3.49 21.57 -14.05
C GLN A 19 -3.46 20.13 -14.58
N GLY A 20 -3.27 19.96 -15.89
CA GLY A 20 -3.16 18.64 -16.53
C GLY A 20 -1.97 17.84 -16.01
N VAL A 21 -0.79 18.46 -15.91
CA VAL A 21 0.42 17.85 -15.36
C VAL A 21 0.26 17.53 -13.88
N PHE A 22 -0.40 18.39 -13.11
CA PHE A 22 -0.65 18.16 -11.70
C PHE A 22 -1.64 17.01 -11.46
N LEU A 23 -2.74 16.96 -12.21
CA LEU A 23 -3.65 15.80 -12.21
C LEU A 23 -2.89 14.53 -12.58
N HIS A 24 -2.12 14.55 -13.66
CA HIS A 24 -1.35 13.39 -14.08
C HIS A 24 -0.40 12.87 -12.98
N SER A 25 0.33 13.80 -12.36
CA SER A 25 1.23 13.52 -11.24
C SER A 25 0.50 12.91 -10.05
N LEU A 26 -0.70 13.41 -9.72
CA LEU A 26 -1.51 12.81 -8.64
C LEU A 26 -2.00 11.41 -8.99
N TYR A 27 -2.44 11.19 -10.23
CA TYR A 27 -3.03 9.91 -10.63
C TYR A 27 -2.01 8.79 -10.78
N GLN A 28 -0.82 9.13 -11.28
CA GLN A 28 0.25 8.15 -11.56
C GLN A 28 1.35 8.14 -10.49
N GLY A 29 1.62 9.28 -9.84
CA GLY A 29 2.67 9.42 -8.85
C GLY A 29 2.26 8.95 -7.45
N LEU A 30 0.96 8.89 -7.15
CA LEU A 30 0.47 8.35 -5.88
C LEU A 30 0.18 6.85 -5.99
N ASN A 31 0.73 6.10 -5.05
CA ASN A 31 0.47 4.66 -4.89
C ASN A 31 -1.02 4.41 -4.58
N GLU A 32 -1.50 3.20 -4.90
CA GLU A 32 -2.86 2.74 -4.63
C GLU A 32 -3.31 2.89 -3.18
N LYS A 33 -2.38 2.75 -2.21
CA LYS A 33 -2.67 3.02 -0.78
C LYS A 33 -3.17 4.45 -0.51
N TYR A 34 -2.93 5.39 -1.44
CA TYR A 34 -3.36 6.78 -1.37
C TYR A 34 -4.47 7.11 -2.36
N SER A 35 -5.26 6.11 -2.78
CA SER A 35 -6.42 6.29 -3.68
C SER A 35 -7.47 7.26 -3.13
N TYR A 36 -7.61 7.39 -1.81
CA TYR A 36 -8.50 8.36 -1.17
C TYR A 36 -8.10 9.81 -1.49
N LEU A 37 -6.80 10.14 -1.48
CA LEU A 37 -6.32 11.48 -1.88
C LEU A 37 -6.74 11.80 -3.31
N ARG A 38 -6.58 10.84 -4.23
CA ARG A 38 -6.98 11.02 -5.63
C ARG A 38 -8.47 11.27 -5.77
N ARG A 39 -9.30 10.52 -5.05
CA ARG A 39 -10.76 10.68 -5.07
C ARG A 39 -11.18 12.05 -4.55
N ASP A 40 -10.62 12.46 -3.43
CA ASP A 40 -11.09 13.63 -2.69
C ASP A 40 -10.52 14.93 -3.29
N LEU A 41 -9.32 14.90 -3.87
CA LEU A 41 -8.69 16.06 -4.52
C LEU A 41 -9.17 16.31 -5.95
N LYS A 42 -9.54 15.26 -6.71
CA LYS A 42 -9.94 15.38 -8.13
C LYS A 42 -10.98 16.47 -8.41
N PRO A 43 -12.14 16.54 -7.72
CA PRO A 43 -13.19 17.46 -8.10
C PRO A 43 -12.76 18.93 -7.99
N HIS A 44 -11.84 19.21 -7.06
CA HIS A 44 -11.32 20.55 -6.84
C HIS A 44 -10.18 20.88 -7.79
N ILE A 45 -9.33 19.92 -8.12
CA ILE A 45 -8.22 20.14 -9.03
C ILE A 45 -8.68 20.17 -10.49
N ALA A 46 -9.74 19.45 -10.87
CA ALA A 46 -10.28 19.48 -12.23
C ALA A 46 -10.97 20.82 -12.58
N ASN A 47 -11.25 21.66 -11.59
CA ASN A 47 -11.82 22.98 -11.79
C ASN A 47 -10.72 24.06 -11.89
N LEU A 48 -10.64 24.74 -13.04
CA LEU A 48 -9.67 25.81 -13.30
C LEU A 48 -9.93 27.08 -12.47
N SER A 49 -11.13 27.25 -11.93
CA SER A 49 -11.46 28.42 -11.11
C SER A 49 -11.09 28.25 -9.63
N THR A 50 -10.63 27.07 -9.23
CA THR A 50 -10.24 26.80 -7.85
C THR A 50 -8.91 27.47 -7.55
N SER A 51 -8.83 28.20 -6.44
CA SER A 51 -7.59 28.88 -6.04
C SER A 51 -6.55 27.88 -5.54
N GLU A 52 -5.29 28.24 -5.73
CA GLU A 52 -4.16 27.42 -5.30
C GLU A 52 -4.13 27.25 -3.78
N GLU A 53 -4.42 28.33 -3.04
CA GLU A 53 -4.46 28.33 -1.57
C GLU A 53 -5.49 27.33 -1.06
N PHE A 54 -6.63 27.23 -1.75
CA PHE A 54 -7.67 26.25 -1.42
C PHE A 54 -7.20 24.82 -1.69
N ILE A 55 -6.49 24.58 -2.81
CA ILE A 55 -5.95 23.25 -3.13
C ILE A 55 -4.92 22.81 -2.09
N LEU A 56 -4.03 23.71 -1.65
CA LEU A 56 -3.02 23.42 -0.65
C LEU A 56 -3.64 23.14 0.74
N ASP A 57 -4.62 23.92 1.14
CA ASP A 57 -5.37 23.69 2.38
C ASP A 57 -6.13 22.35 2.34
N LEU A 58 -6.82 22.09 1.23
CA LEU A 58 -7.51 20.83 0.97
C LEU A 58 -6.55 19.63 1.07
N MET A 59 -5.36 19.71 0.46
CA MET A 59 -4.36 18.64 0.55
C MET A 59 -3.93 18.39 2.00
N THR A 60 -3.61 19.45 2.73
CA THR A 60 -3.20 19.36 4.13
C THR A 60 -4.29 18.72 4.98
N ARG A 61 -5.54 19.13 4.78
CA ARG A 61 -6.71 18.61 5.49
C ARG A 61 -6.96 17.14 5.19
N VAL A 62 -7.04 16.73 3.92
CA VAL A 62 -7.32 15.32 3.56
C VAL A 62 -6.22 14.39 4.06
N VAL A 63 -4.95 14.81 4.01
CA VAL A 63 -3.83 14.03 4.58
C VAL A 63 -3.98 13.88 6.09
N SER A 64 -4.35 14.95 6.78
CA SER A 64 -4.52 14.95 8.25
C SER A 64 -5.70 14.09 8.69
N GLU A 65 -6.85 14.22 8.02
CA GLU A 65 -8.04 13.42 8.26
C GLU A 65 -7.77 11.92 8.06
N GLU A 66 -7.02 11.55 7.01
CA GLU A 66 -6.66 10.15 6.81
C GLU A 66 -5.64 9.67 7.83
N MET A 67 -4.62 10.47 8.17
CA MET A 67 -3.65 10.10 9.19
C MET A 67 -4.36 9.79 10.52
N GLU A 68 -5.34 10.61 10.88
CA GLU A 68 -6.19 10.39 12.05
C GLU A 68 -7.01 9.09 11.92
N ARG A 69 -7.64 8.85 10.76
CA ARG A 69 -8.38 7.61 10.51
C ARG A 69 -7.49 6.38 10.70
N GLN A 70 -6.26 6.41 10.19
CA GLN A 70 -5.30 5.31 10.31
C GLN A 70 -4.91 5.06 11.76
N ILE A 71 -4.71 6.12 12.55
CA ILE A 71 -4.44 6.01 14.00
C ILE A 71 -5.63 5.33 14.71
N ARG A 72 -6.85 5.79 14.44
CA ARG A 72 -8.07 5.23 15.04
C ARG A 72 -8.28 3.76 14.66
N LEU A 73 -8.11 3.40 13.39
CA LEU A 73 -8.26 2.03 12.92
C LEU A 73 -7.17 1.09 13.48
N GLY A 74 -5.93 1.58 13.60
CA GLY A 74 -4.81 0.81 14.15
C GLY A 74 -4.90 0.56 15.66
N GLN A 75 -5.59 1.43 16.41
CA GLN A 75 -5.72 1.31 17.87
C GLN A 75 -6.96 0.53 18.32
N THR A 76 -8.01 0.43 17.50
CA THR A 76 -9.32 -0.08 17.95
C THR A 76 -9.45 -1.62 17.95
N GLN A 77 -8.50 -2.36 17.37
CA GLN A 77 -8.63 -3.81 17.20
C GLN A 77 -8.16 -4.66 18.39
N LYS A 78 -7.49 -4.09 19.41
CA LYS A 78 -6.89 -4.93 20.47
C LYS A 78 -7.83 -5.31 21.62
N ASN A 79 -8.92 -4.58 21.87
CA ASN A 79 -9.77 -4.81 23.04
C ASN A 79 -11.26 -4.58 22.76
N ARG A 80 -11.90 -5.45 21.98
CA ARG A 80 -13.37 -5.48 21.98
C ARG A 80 -13.93 -6.88 21.81
N THR A 81 -13.90 -7.65 22.89
CA THR A 81 -14.89 -8.69 23.11
C THR A 81 -16.23 -7.98 23.33
N LEU A 82 -17.00 -7.80 22.26
CA LEU A 82 -18.38 -7.32 22.33
C LEU A 82 -19.26 -8.47 22.81
N THR A 83 -19.40 -8.63 24.12
CA THR A 83 -20.45 -9.47 24.70
C THR A 83 -21.78 -8.73 24.57
N VAL A 84 -22.51 -9.02 23.49
CA VAL A 84 -23.86 -8.50 23.27
C VAL A 84 -24.83 -9.39 24.05
N ASN A 85 -25.27 -8.95 25.23
CA ASN A 85 -26.40 -9.57 25.91
C ASN A 85 -27.69 -9.16 25.19
N ALA A 86 -28.31 -10.09 24.48
CA ALA A 86 -29.64 -9.93 23.93
C ALA A 86 -30.64 -9.70 25.07
N THR A 87 -31.26 -8.53 25.11
CA THR A 87 -32.32 -8.22 26.08
C THR A 87 -33.61 -8.86 25.61
N GLN A 88 -34.00 -9.97 26.24
CA GLN A 88 -35.40 -10.39 26.30
C GLN A 88 -36.14 -9.46 27.27
N GLN A 89 -37.16 -8.77 26.77
CA GLN A 89 -38.12 -8.04 27.59
C GLN A 89 -38.99 -9.03 28.38
N GLY A 90 -39.07 -8.84 29.70
CA GLY A 90 -40.17 -9.42 30.48
C GLY A 90 -39.90 -9.68 31.96
N GLY A 91 -39.82 -8.63 32.77
CA GLY A 91 -40.40 -8.65 34.11
C GLY A 91 -39.48 -8.83 35.34
N LYS A 92 -39.66 -7.88 36.25
CA LYS A 92 -39.43 -7.87 37.71
C LYS A 92 -38.08 -7.37 38.23
N GLN A 93 -38.23 -6.37 39.08
CA GLN A 93 -37.24 -5.52 39.73
C GLN A 93 -36.38 -6.29 40.74
N LYS A 94 -35.10 -5.91 40.84
CA LYS A 94 -34.37 -5.90 42.12
C LYS A 94 -33.30 -4.80 42.09
N ALA A 95 -33.41 -3.89 43.05
CA ALA A 95 -32.39 -2.91 43.36
C ALA A 95 -31.10 -3.60 43.84
N ALA A 96 -29.94 -3.06 43.44
CA ALA A 96 -28.76 -2.81 44.28
C ALA A 96 -27.48 -2.72 43.44
N GLN A 97 -26.69 -1.68 43.78
CA GLN A 97 -25.22 -1.67 43.84
C GLN A 97 -24.43 -1.50 42.53
N SER A 98 -23.95 -0.28 42.38
CA SER A 98 -22.63 0.04 41.84
C SER A 98 -21.53 -0.81 42.51
N PRO A 99 -20.60 -1.41 41.75
CA PRO A 99 -19.28 -1.79 42.23
C PRO A 99 -18.28 -0.76 41.69
N ALA A 100 -17.77 0.17 42.51
CA ALA A 100 -16.56 -0.06 43.31
C ALA A 100 -15.43 -0.66 42.44
N GLU A 101 -14.62 0.24 41.85
CA GLU A 101 -13.38 -0.09 41.16
C GLU A 101 -12.44 -0.81 42.12
N THR A 102 -12.19 -2.10 41.88
CA THR A 102 -11.25 -2.90 42.65
C THR A 102 -9.79 -2.59 42.27
N PRO A 103 -8.85 -2.55 43.23
CA PRO A 103 -7.44 -2.18 43.02
C PRO A 103 -6.61 -3.19 42.18
N ALA A 104 -7.17 -4.32 41.77
CA ALA A 104 -6.49 -5.34 40.96
C ALA A 104 -6.19 -4.86 39.52
N SER A 105 -7.04 -3.99 38.95
CA SER A 105 -6.88 -3.53 37.56
C SER A 105 -5.71 -2.57 37.36
N VAL A 106 -5.24 -1.90 38.43
CA VAL A 106 -4.11 -0.95 38.36
C VAL A 106 -2.76 -1.66 38.51
N LEU A 107 -2.70 -2.76 39.28
CA LEU A 107 -1.48 -3.57 39.38
C LEU A 107 -1.18 -4.31 38.07
N GLN A 108 -2.22 -4.80 37.38
CA GLN A 108 -2.06 -5.54 36.14
C GLN A 108 -1.54 -4.65 35.00
N THR A 109 -2.02 -3.41 34.90
CA THR A 109 -1.52 -2.43 33.93
C THR A 109 -0.09 -1.98 34.25
N GLN A 110 0.29 -1.89 35.53
CA GLN A 110 1.66 -1.53 35.91
C GLN A 110 2.67 -2.64 35.60
N ALA A 111 2.31 -3.91 35.83
CA ALA A 111 3.15 -5.05 35.46
C ALA A 111 3.35 -5.16 33.94
N GLU A 112 2.29 -4.93 33.15
CA GLU A 112 2.36 -4.91 31.69
C GLU A 112 3.20 -3.74 31.15
N VAL A 113 3.08 -2.55 31.75
CA VAL A 113 3.91 -1.38 31.38
C VAL A 113 5.39 -1.63 31.68
N LEU A 114 5.71 -2.26 32.80
CA LEU A 114 7.09 -2.64 33.14
C LEU A 114 7.64 -3.71 32.19
N ALA A 115 6.85 -4.73 31.85
CA ALA A 115 7.23 -5.77 30.89
C ALA A 115 7.45 -5.21 29.48
N ASN A 116 6.63 -4.25 29.05
CA ASN A 116 6.82 -3.57 27.77
C ASN A 116 8.09 -2.70 27.78
N ARG A 117 8.39 -2.03 28.90
CA ARG A 117 9.60 -1.22 29.04
C ARG A 117 10.87 -2.07 28.96
N THR A 118 10.89 -3.23 29.60
CA THR A 118 12.04 -4.16 29.51
C THR A 118 12.18 -4.72 28.10
N ALA A 119 11.08 -5.10 27.45
CA ALA A 119 11.10 -5.57 26.06
C ALA A 119 11.62 -4.50 25.08
N ILE A 120 11.21 -3.24 25.22
CA ILE A 120 11.72 -2.13 24.39
C ILE A 120 13.22 -1.92 24.60
N HIS A 121 13.69 -1.98 25.85
CA HIS A 121 15.11 -1.81 26.16
C HIS A 121 15.96 -2.94 25.57
N GLU A 122 15.48 -4.17 25.65
CA GLU A 122 16.13 -5.35 25.07
C GLU A 122 16.18 -5.28 23.54
N LEU A 123 15.06 -4.93 22.89
CA LEU A 123 15.02 -4.76 21.44
C LEU A 123 15.94 -3.63 20.97
N THR A 124 16.02 -2.53 21.73
CA THR A 124 16.94 -1.43 21.44
C THR A 124 18.39 -1.89 21.53
N ALA A 125 18.73 -2.70 22.54
CA ALA A 125 20.07 -3.28 22.68
C ALA A 125 20.39 -4.20 21.49
N GLN A 126 19.47 -5.08 21.09
CA GLN A 126 19.65 -5.98 19.95
C GLN A 126 19.84 -5.23 18.62
N VAL A 127 19.03 -4.20 18.35
CA VAL A 127 19.17 -3.35 17.16
C VAL A 127 20.52 -2.63 17.17
N SER A 128 20.97 -2.12 18.32
CA SER A 128 22.28 -1.46 18.43
C SER A 128 23.46 -2.43 18.21
N ALA A 129 23.34 -3.68 18.67
CA ALA A 129 24.35 -4.72 18.47
C ALA A 129 24.40 -5.17 16.99
N LEU A 130 23.24 -5.25 16.35
CA LEU A 130 23.12 -5.60 14.93
C LEU A 130 23.68 -4.49 14.04
N ALA A 131 23.37 -3.22 14.35
CA ALA A 131 23.94 -2.05 13.66
C ALA A 131 25.48 -2.05 13.73
N LYS A 132 26.06 -2.27 14.91
CA LYS A 132 27.53 -2.38 15.07
C LYS A 132 28.13 -3.57 14.32
N SER A 133 27.39 -4.67 14.22
CA SER A 133 27.83 -5.86 13.48
C SER A 133 27.83 -5.61 11.96
N LEU A 134 26.86 -4.85 11.45
CA LEU A 134 26.81 -4.42 10.05
C LEU A 134 27.93 -3.42 9.72
N GLU A 135 28.19 -2.45 10.59
CA GLU A 135 29.32 -1.52 10.43
C GLU A 135 30.66 -2.27 10.34
N LYS A 136 30.85 -3.28 11.18
CA LYS A 136 32.06 -4.12 11.19
C LYS A 136 32.18 -5.04 9.96
N ALA A 137 31.05 -5.46 9.37
CA ALA A 137 31.02 -6.26 8.16
C ALA A 137 31.23 -5.45 6.87
N LEU A 138 31.01 -4.13 6.91
CA LEU A 138 31.17 -3.22 5.78
C LEU A 138 32.59 -2.63 5.66
N THR A 139 33.48 -2.89 6.61
CA THR A 139 34.92 -2.54 6.55
C THR A 139 35.76 -3.82 6.54
N PRO A 140 35.92 -4.48 5.37
CA PRO A 140 36.99 -4.10 4.45
C PRO A 140 36.65 -4.37 2.96
N VAL A 141 36.30 -3.35 2.18
CA VAL A 141 36.36 -3.41 0.70
C VAL A 141 36.85 -2.05 0.16
N LEU A 142 38.05 -1.65 0.55
CA LEU A 142 38.81 -0.59 -0.14
C LEU A 142 40.28 -1.01 -0.24
N SER A 143 40.53 -2.15 -0.88
CA SER A 143 41.81 -2.51 -1.49
C SER A 143 41.58 -3.73 -2.37
N ASN A 144 41.39 -3.47 -3.67
CA ASN A 144 41.92 -4.25 -4.80
C ASN A 144 41.21 -3.78 -6.07
N VAL A 145 41.76 -2.72 -6.66
CA VAL A 145 41.56 -2.42 -8.08
C VAL A 145 42.58 -3.25 -8.82
N GLU A 146 42.21 -4.47 -9.22
CA GLU A 146 42.91 -5.19 -10.28
C GLU A 146 41.88 -5.83 -11.22
N THR A 147 41.85 -5.24 -12.41
CA THR A 147 41.58 -5.82 -13.73
C THR A 147 41.55 -7.35 -13.79
N VAL A 148 40.57 -7.89 -14.54
CA VAL A 148 40.68 -8.99 -15.52
C VAL A 148 39.46 -9.93 -15.53
N ASN A 149 38.87 -10.03 -16.73
CA ASN A 149 38.07 -11.09 -17.34
C ASN A 149 36.78 -11.59 -16.68
N THR A 150 35.69 -11.27 -17.39
CA THR A 150 34.41 -11.99 -17.42
C THR A 150 34.60 -13.42 -17.95
N PRO A 151 34.19 -14.47 -17.22
CA PRO A 151 33.98 -15.79 -17.81
C PRO A 151 32.53 -15.88 -18.33
N GLN A 152 32.38 -15.92 -19.65
CA GLN A 152 31.17 -16.43 -20.30
C GLN A 152 30.96 -17.88 -19.85
N THR A 153 29.79 -18.18 -19.27
CA THR A 153 29.36 -19.56 -19.01
C THR A 153 28.02 -19.83 -19.70
N THR A 154 28.12 -20.62 -20.76
CA THR A 154 27.21 -21.71 -21.17
C THR A 154 25.73 -21.41 -21.38
N SER A 155 25.39 -21.24 -22.67
CA SER A 155 24.39 -22.04 -23.40
C SER A 155 23.16 -22.52 -22.60
N ALA A 156 22.10 -21.72 -22.64
CA ALA A 156 20.74 -22.21 -22.69
C ALA A 156 20.01 -21.48 -23.82
N GLN A 157 19.51 -22.23 -24.80
CA GLN A 157 18.86 -21.71 -26.00
C GLN A 157 17.66 -20.81 -25.65
N PRO A 158 17.50 -19.64 -26.28
CA PRO A 158 16.22 -18.95 -26.27
C PRO A 158 15.33 -19.61 -27.30
N SER A 159 14.39 -20.45 -26.85
CA SER A 159 13.19 -20.71 -27.65
C SER A 159 12.51 -19.37 -27.89
N SER A 160 12.53 -18.92 -29.14
CA SER A 160 11.99 -17.65 -29.63
C SER A 160 10.46 -17.69 -29.68
N VAL A 161 9.81 -17.99 -28.56
CA VAL A 161 8.37 -17.74 -28.46
C VAL A 161 8.21 -16.24 -28.19
N PRO A 162 7.57 -15.47 -29.09
CA PRO A 162 7.28 -14.06 -28.83
C PRO A 162 6.42 -13.98 -27.57
N ARG A 163 7.01 -13.48 -26.48
CA ARG A 163 6.31 -13.33 -25.20
C ARG A 163 5.17 -12.34 -25.43
N GLY A 164 3.92 -12.79 -25.29
CA GLY A 164 2.74 -11.91 -25.29
C GLY A 164 1.76 -12.04 -26.46
N LYS A 165 1.71 -13.17 -27.19
CA LYS A 165 0.67 -13.42 -28.21
C LYS A 165 0.09 -14.84 -28.10
N CYS A 166 -1.21 -14.99 -28.33
CA CYS A 166 -1.84 -16.32 -28.47
C CYS A 166 -1.53 -16.93 -29.85
N LYS A 167 -1.76 -18.24 -30.02
CA LYS A 167 -1.53 -18.93 -31.30
C LYS A 167 -2.30 -18.30 -32.47
N THR A 168 -3.54 -17.87 -32.23
CA THR A 168 -4.38 -17.18 -33.22
C THR A 168 -3.81 -15.82 -33.61
N CYS A 169 -3.40 -15.00 -32.64
CA CYS A 169 -2.73 -13.71 -32.90
C CYS A 169 -1.42 -13.86 -33.66
N ILE A 170 -0.69 -14.96 -33.44
CA ILE A 170 0.54 -15.25 -34.19
C ILE A 170 0.20 -15.58 -35.65
N ALA A 171 -0.83 -16.40 -35.88
CA ALA A 171 -1.26 -16.77 -37.23
C ALA A 171 -1.84 -15.58 -38.02
N GLU A 172 -2.57 -14.69 -37.36
CA GLU A 172 -3.25 -13.55 -37.99
C GLU A 172 -2.38 -12.28 -38.02
N GLY A 173 -1.16 -12.32 -37.48
CA GLY A 173 -0.27 -11.16 -37.42
C GLY A 173 -0.76 -10.04 -36.48
N ILE A 174 -1.73 -10.32 -35.62
CA ILE A 174 -2.30 -9.33 -34.70
C ILE A 174 -1.22 -8.92 -33.69
N VAL A 175 -0.98 -7.61 -33.58
CA VAL A 175 0.07 -7.05 -32.74
C VAL A 175 -0.41 -6.85 -31.30
N MET A 176 -1.69 -6.49 -31.10
CA MET A 176 -2.26 -6.18 -29.78
C MET A 176 -3.66 -6.81 -29.63
N GLY A 177 -3.72 -7.97 -28.98
CA GLY A 177 -4.98 -8.62 -28.57
C GLY A 177 -5.30 -8.33 -27.10
N THR A 178 -6.57 -8.09 -26.78
CA THR A 178 -7.06 -7.91 -25.39
C THR A 178 -7.46 -9.23 -24.71
N HIS A 179 -7.27 -10.36 -25.39
CA HIS A 179 -7.62 -11.70 -24.93
C HIS A 179 -6.43 -12.43 -24.29
N CYS A 180 -6.71 -13.62 -23.76
CA CYS A 180 -5.70 -14.43 -23.09
C CYS A 180 -4.65 -14.97 -24.08
N PHE A 181 -3.37 -14.64 -23.86
CA PHE A 181 -2.27 -15.17 -24.67
C PHE A 181 -2.06 -16.69 -24.55
N LYS A 182 -2.70 -17.33 -23.57
CA LYS A 182 -2.54 -18.76 -23.29
C LYS A 182 -3.59 -19.62 -24.01
N CYS A 183 -4.86 -19.21 -24.00
CA CYS A 183 -5.97 -19.96 -24.60
C CYS A 183 -6.68 -19.23 -25.76
N GLY A 184 -6.39 -17.96 -25.99
CA GLY A 184 -7.02 -17.16 -27.05
C GLY A 184 -8.39 -16.58 -26.70
N ASN A 185 -9.01 -16.98 -25.58
CA ASN A 185 -10.35 -16.49 -25.21
C ASN A 185 -10.32 -15.09 -24.58
N GLU A 186 -11.38 -14.33 -24.84
CA GLU A 186 -11.67 -13.04 -24.20
C GLU A 186 -12.15 -13.23 -22.75
N GLY A 187 -12.28 -12.13 -22.00
CA GLY A 187 -12.76 -12.13 -20.62
C GLY A 187 -11.71 -12.45 -19.55
N HIS A 188 -10.50 -12.86 -19.92
CA HIS A 188 -9.38 -13.01 -18.98
C HIS A 188 -8.02 -12.81 -19.66
N ARG A 189 -6.99 -12.51 -18.85
CA ARG A 189 -5.58 -12.48 -19.28
C ARG A 189 -4.87 -13.78 -18.90
N ALA A 190 -3.67 -14.02 -19.43
CA ALA A 190 -2.89 -15.25 -19.19
C ALA A 190 -2.72 -15.61 -17.70
N VAL A 191 -2.67 -14.59 -16.81
CA VAL A 191 -2.59 -14.75 -15.36
C VAL A 191 -3.82 -15.45 -14.75
N GLY A 192 -5.01 -15.26 -15.33
CA GLY A 192 -6.27 -15.88 -14.89
C GLY A 192 -6.73 -17.04 -15.77
N CYS A 193 -5.85 -17.59 -16.61
CA CYS A 193 -6.22 -18.66 -17.54
C CYS A 193 -6.37 -20.00 -16.83
N LEU A 194 -7.57 -20.56 -16.87
CA LEU A 194 -7.88 -21.89 -16.31
C LEU A 194 -7.57 -23.04 -17.27
N ALA A 195 -7.17 -22.76 -18.51
CA ALA A 195 -6.96 -23.77 -19.55
C ALA A 195 -5.69 -24.64 -19.35
N THR A 196 -4.96 -24.48 -18.25
CA THR A 196 -3.87 -25.39 -17.89
C THR A 196 -4.00 -25.91 -16.48
N PRO A 197 -3.77 -27.21 -16.24
CA PRO A 197 -3.34 -27.67 -14.94
C PRO A 197 -1.92 -27.15 -14.74
N SER A 198 -1.77 -25.96 -14.15
CA SER A 198 -0.57 -25.72 -13.37
C SER A 198 -0.70 -26.64 -12.17
N GLU A 199 0.32 -27.46 -11.89
CA GLU A 199 0.42 -28.38 -10.74
C GLU A 199 0.29 -27.68 -9.36
N ASN A 200 -0.14 -26.43 -9.32
CA ASN A 200 -0.33 -25.63 -8.13
C ASN A 200 -1.80 -25.19 -7.96
N TRP A 201 -2.75 -26.12 -8.15
CA TRP A 201 -4.20 -25.84 -8.15
C TRP A 201 -4.80 -25.52 -6.76
N LYS A 202 -4.02 -25.50 -5.67
CA LYS A 202 -4.55 -25.29 -4.31
C LYS A 202 -4.97 -23.85 -3.95
N ARG A 203 -5.14 -22.91 -4.90
CA ARG A 203 -5.38 -21.49 -4.55
C ARG A 203 -6.72 -20.87 -4.94
N SER A 204 -7.68 -21.64 -5.45
CA SER A 204 -9.03 -21.09 -5.68
C SER A 204 -10.08 -22.06 -5.18
N LEU A 205 -10.50 -21.87 -3.92
CA LEU A 205 -11.75 -22.38 -3.40
C LEU A 205 -12.90 -21.93 -4.33
N GLY A 206 -13.75 -22.89 -4.69
CA GLY A 206 -14.95 -22.65 -5.48
C GLY A 206 -15.82 -21.60 -4.80
N ARG A 207 -16.30 -20.62 -5.58
CA ARG A 207 -17.39 -19.76 -5.15
C ARG A 207 -18.66 -20.47 -5.56
N ASP A 208 -19.37 -20.99 -4.57
CA ASP A 208 -20.69 -21.58 -4.74
C ASP A 208 -21.63 -20.60 -5.45
N HIS A 209 -22.38 -21.16 -6.40
CA HIS A 209 -23.41 -20.49 -7.17
C HIS A 209 -24.68 -20.44 -6.32
N GLN A 210 -25.25 -19.25 -6.13
CA GLN A 210 -26.65 -19.06 -5.78
C GLN A 210 -27.25 -17.99 -6.68
#